data_AF-A0A956GL40-F1
#
_entry.id   AF-A0A956GL40-F1
#
_cell.length_a   1.000
_cell.length_b   1.000
_cell.length_c   1.000
_cell.angle_alpha   90.00
_cell.angle_beta   90.00
_cell.angle_gamma   90.00
#
_symmetry.space_group_name_H-M   'P 1'
#
loop_
_entity.id
_entity.type
_entity.pdbx_description
1 polymer ?
#
loop_
_entity_poly.entity_id
_entity_poly.type
_entity_poly.pdbx_seq_one_letter_code
_entity_poly.pdbx_strand_id
1 'polypeptide(L)'
;MARRTLQSFLRDCVLPMVAGGDIHVGRPLSRDDVATLEQDLPHATVESVAVDEARAAVLAPLVCRVPGFVLEGEDLALAAALHNALFLVHPDAEGVTITEKLRRRIIDTTQGLATQPLTRHRTRVLTRHALLHNVFALTRTDVQLSWWTGRARYLGQQPPQRLLRWRAVRRVREEHSAAGYDELLGAPDVAPVMAMLLRRSPLTMLLSSHPAAPALHWEDAVFVLRDAELARAVAYHAITPEGD
;
A
#
# COMPACT_ATOMS: atom_id res chain seq x y z
N MET A 1 -16.12 -12.75 -12.08
CA MET A 1 -15.55 -11.40 -11.84
C MET A 1 -14.68 -11.04 -13.02
N ALA A 2 -14.87 -9.85 -13.60
CA ALA A 2 -14.09 -9.38 -14.74
C ALA A 2 -12.60 -9.24 -14.39
N ARG A 3 -11.72 -9.45 -15.38
CA ARG A 3 -10.27 -9.21 -15.23
C ARG A 3 -10.04 -7.71 -15.02
N ARG A 4 -9.25 -7.34 -14.02
CA ARG A 4 -8.91 -5.93 -13.74
C ARG A 4 -8.03 -5.42 -14.88
N THR A 5 -8.35 -4.24 -15.41
CA THR A 5 -7.53 -3.55 -16.43
C THR A 5 -6.45 -2.71 -15.77
N LEU A 6 -5.40 -2.35 -16.50
CA LEU A 6 -4.37 -1.45 -15.98
C LEU A 6 -4.95 -0.12 -15.52
N GLN A 7 -5.83 0.51 -16.30
CA GLN A 7 -6.43 1.80 -15.97
C GLN A 7 -7.17 1.75 -14.62
N SER A 8 -7.99 0.72 -14.40
CA SER A 8 -8.68 0.54 -13.12
C SER A 8 -7.73 0.24 -11.97
N PHE A 9 -6.65 -0.52 -12.20
CA PHE A 9 -5.64 -0.76 -11.17
C PHE A 9 -4.89 0.52 -10.77
N LEU A 10 -4.46 1.32 -11.75
CA LEU A 10 -3.76 2.57 -11.47
C LEU A 10 -4.67 3.57 -10.76
N ARG A 11 -5.88 3.78 -11.27
CA ARG A 11 -6.83 4.76 -10.71
C ARG A 11 -7.36 4.37 -9.34
N ASP A 12 -7.78 3.13 -9.16
CA ASP A 12 -8.54 2.71 -7.98
C ASP A 12 -7.63 2.14 -6.87
N CYS A 13 -6.35 1.89 -7.16
CA CYS A 13 -5.39 1.32 -6.20
C CYS A 13 -4.08 2.09 -6.12
N VAL A 14 -3.32 2.22 -7.21
CA VAL A 14 -1.96 2.80 -7.16
C VAL A 14 -1.98 4.30 -6.87
N LEU A 15 -2.86 5.05 -7.53
CA LEU A 15 -2.98 6.48 -7.32
C LEU A 15 -3.39 6.81 -5.87
N PRO A 16 -4.44 6.21 -5.26
CA PRO A 16 -4.75 6.44 -3.86
C PRO A 16 -3.65 5.98 -2.89
N MET A 17 -2.88 4.94 -3.23
CA MET A 17 -1.70 4.57 -2.42
C MET A 17 -0.66 5.69 -2.37
N VAL A 18 -0.44 6.41 -3.48
CA VAL A 18 0.57 7.49 -3.55
C VAL A 18 0.01 8.84 -3.10
N ALA A 19 -1.12 9.26 -3.65
CA ALA A 19 -1.73 10.56 -3.39
C ALA A 19 -2.51 10.62 -2.07
N GLY A 20 -2.76 9.45 -1.45
CA GLY A 20 -3.75 9.31 -0.39
C GLY A 20 -5.17 9.13 -0.96
N GLY A 21 -6.07 8.62 -0.12
CA GLY A 21 -7.46 8.35 -0.48
C GLY A 21 -7.85 6.88 -0.33
N ASP A 22 -9.07 6.55 -0.78
CA ASP A 22 -9.63 5.21 -0.62
C ASP A 22 -8.98 4.22 -1.59
N ILE A 23 -8.34 3.18 -1.04
CA ILE A 23 -7.69 2.13 -1.82
C ILE A 23 -8.68 0.98 -2.05
N HIS A 24 -8.92 0.65 -3.32
CA HIS A 24 -9.76 -0.48 -3.68
C HIS A 24 -8.95 -1.79 -3.80
N VAL A 25 -9.01 -2.61 -2.76
CA VAL A 25 -8.42 -3.95 -2.72
C VAL A 25 -9.36 -4.94 -3.43
N GLY A 26 -8.89 -5.51 -4.53
CA GLY A 26 -9.62 -6.50 -5.31
C GLY A 26 -9.04 -7.90 -5.18
N ARG A 27 -9.35 -8.78 -6.14
CA ARG A 27 -8.72 -10.12 -6.20
C ARG A 27 -7.18 -10.01 -6.22
N PRO A 28 -6.46 -10.94 -5.59
CA PRO A 28 -5.00 -10.93 -5.62
C PRO A 28 -4.48 -11.08 -7.05
N LEU A 29 -3.39 -10.38 -7.36
CA LEU A 29 -2.75 -10.37 -8.66
C LEU A 29 -1.71 -11.49 -8.74
N SER A 30 -1.82 -12.32 -9.76
CA SER A 30 -0.77 -13.29 -10.12
C SER A 30 0.39 -12.61 -10.87
N ARG A 31 1.51 -13.33 -11.05
CA ARG A 31 2.62 -12.83 -11.88
C ARG A 31 2.19 -12.59 -13.33
N ASP A 32 1.33 -13.46 -13.86
CA ASP A 32 0.81 -13.33 -15.22
C ASP A 32 -0.16 -12.14 -15.35
N ASP A 33 -0.95 -11.84 -14.31
CA ASP A 33 -1.73 -10.61 -14.25
C ASP A 33 -0.81 -9.39 -14.31
N VAL A 34 0.23 -9.33 -13.49
CA VAL A 34 1.20 -8.22 -13.48
C VAL A 34 1.91 -8.08 -14.83
N ALA A 35 2.36 -9.18 -15.43
CA ALA A 35 2.98 -9.16 -16.76
C ALA A 35 2.02 -8.65 -17.85
N THR A 36 0.73 -8.98 -17.74
CA THR A 36 -0.30 -8.44 -18.65
C THR A 36 -0.49 -6.94 -18.43
N LEU A 37 -0.59 -6.51 -17.17
CA LEU A 37 -0.71 -5.09 -16.82
C LEU A 37 0.52 -4.29 -17.29
N GLU A 38 1.72 -4.87 -17.22
CA GLU A 38 2.96 -4.24 -17.70
C GLU A 38 2.94 -4.04 -19.23
N GLN A 39 2.45 -5.03 -19.99
CA GLN A 39 2.28 -4.91 -21.44
C GLN A 39 1.31 -3.79 -21.83
N ASP A 40 0.33 -3.49 -20.97
CA ASP A 40 -0.66 -2.45 -21.18
C ASP A 40 -0.17 -1.04 -20.78
N LEU A 41 1.00 -0.90 -20.14
CA LEU A 41 1.55 0.41 -19.68
C LEU A 41 1.57 1.48 -20.78
N PRO A 42 2.05 1.20 -22.01
CA PRO A 42 2.05 2.19 -23.09
C PRO A 42 0.66 2.71 -23.49
N HIS A 43 -0.41 2.01 -23.08
CA HIS A 43 -1.80 2.32 -23.45
C HIS A 43 -2.60 3.00 -22.34
N ALA A 44 -2.05 3.14 -21.13
CA ALA A 44 -2.71 3.79 -19.99
C ALA A 44 -2.05 5.14 -19.67
N THR A 45 -1.96 6.02 -20.66
CA THR A 45 -1.21 7.29 -20.54
C THR A 45 -1.80 8.22 -19.48
N VAL A 46 -3.13 8.37 -19.41
CA VAL A 46 -3.78 9.29 -18.48
C VAL A 46 -3.56 8.86 -17.03
N GLU A 47 -3.84 7.60 -16.70
CA GLU A 47 -3.69 7.09 -15.33
C GLU A 47 -2.23 6.97 -14.93
N SER A 48 -1.33 6.60 -15.84
CA SER A 48 0.12 6.57 -15.56
C SER A 48 0.66 7.97 -15.25
N VAL A 49 0.26 8.98 -16.04
CA VAL A 49 0.64 10.39 -15.78
C VAL A 49 0.13 10.85 -14.43
N ALA A 50 -1.11 10.54 -14.06
CA ALA A 50 -1.66 10.90 -12.74
C ALA A 50 -0.85 10.28 -11.59
N VAL A 51 -0.44 9.01 -11.73
CA VAL A 51 0.44 8.35 -10.75
C VAL A 51 1.82 9.01 -10.69
N ASP A 52 2.43 9.33 -11.84
CA ASP A 52 3.73 9.98 -11.87
C ASP A 52 3.71 11.42 -11.33
N GLU A 53 2.63 12.18 -11.56
CA GLU A 53 2.41 13.49 -10.93
C GLU A 53 2.28 13.38 -9.41
N ALA A 54 1.51 12.40 -8.91
CA ALA A 54 1.38 12.15 -7.48
C ALA A 54 2.75 11.79 -6.86
N ARG A 55 3.54 10.94 -7.53
CA ARG A 55 4.89 10.58 -7.09
C ARG A 55 5.82 11.79 -7.10
N ALA A 56 5.71 12.66 -8.10
CA ALA A 56 6.50 13.88 -8.17
C ALA A 56 6.18 14.83 -7.01
N ALA A 57 4.91 14.95 -6.63
CA ALA A 57 4.48 15.72 -5.48
C ALA A 57 5.08 15.19 -4.16
N VAL A 58 5.13 13.87 -3.99
CA VAL A 58 5.76 13.22 -2.81
C VAL A 58 7.26 13.52 -2.74
N LEU A 59 7.94 13.59 -3.89
CA LEU A 59 9.39 13.80 -3.94
C LEU A 59 9.80 15.28 -3.86
N ALA A 60 8.92 16.20 -4.24
CA ALA A 60 9.16 17.63 -4.22
C ALA A 60 9.73 18.18 -2.88
N PRO A 61 9.28 17.76 -1.69
CA PRO A 61 9.86 18.22 -0.43
C PRO A 61 11.24 17.63 -0.13
N LEU A 62 11.64 16.53 -0.78
CA LEU A 62 12.88 15.80 -0.47
C LEU A 62 14.06 16.25 -1.32
N VAL A 63 13.82 16.73 -2.54
CA VAL A 63 14.84 17.08 -3.52
C VAL A 63 14.59 18.44 -4.16
N CYS A 64 15.64 19.21 -4.39
CA CYS A 64 15.64 20.49 -5.08
C CYS A 64 15.11 20.37 -6.52
N ARG A 65 15.37 19.25 -7.19
CA ARG A 65 14.83 18.94 -8.52
C ARG A 65 14.37 17.50 -8.59
N VAL A 66 13.06 17.33 -8.76
CA VAL A 66 12.44 16.03 -8.99
C VAL A 66 12.94 15.49 -10.34
N PRO A 67 13.53 14.28 -10.38
CA PRO A 67 13.93 13.67 -11.65
C PRO A 67 12.69 13.32 -12.48
N GLY A 68 12.81 13.33 -13.81
CA GLY A 68 11.81 12.70 -14.65
C GLY A 68 11.84 11.18 -14.44
N PHE A 69 10.67 10.57 -14.30
CA PHE A 69 10.50 9.12 -14.23
C PHE A 69 9.18 8.74 -14.89
N VAL A 70 9.09 7.47 -15.24
CA VAL A 70 7.90 6.83 -15.80
C VAL A 70 7.61 5.62 -14.95
N LEU A 71 6.33 5.30 -14.75
CA LEU A 71 5.94 4.05 -14.14
C LEU A 71 6.44 2.85 -14.96
N GLU A 72 7.34 2.05 -14.38
CA GLU A 72 7.93 0.87 -15.02
C GLU A 72 7.38 -0.45 -14.44
N GLY A 73 7.68 -1.58 -15.08
CA GLY A 73 7.28 -2.90 -14.60
C GLY A 73 7.75 -3.23 -13.18
N GLU A 74 8.96 -2.78 -12.79
CA GLU A 74 9.45 -2.93 -11.41
C GLU A 74 8.55 -2.22 -10.39
N ASP A 75 8.09 -1.01 -10.71
CA ASP A 75 7.19 -0.22 -9.86
C ASP A 75 5.82 -0.91 -9.77
N LEU A 76 5.31 -1.40 -10.91
CA LEU A 76 4.05 -2.12 -10.97
C LEU A 76 4.09 -3.42 -10.14
N ALA A 77 5.21 -4.14 -10.15
CA ALA A 77 5.40 -5.32 -9.31
C ALA A 77 5.39 -4.98 -7.82
N LEU A 78 6.02 -3.87 -7.40
CA LEU A 78 5.97 -3.42 -6.01
C LEU A 78 4.57 -2.97 -5.60
N ALA A 79 3.86 -2.23 -6.47
CA ALA A 79 2.47 -1.83 -6.22
C ALA A 79 1.54 -3.04 -6.11
N ALA A 80 1.70 -4.02 -6.99
CA ALA A 80 0.95 -5.28 -6.95
C ALA A 80 1.29 -6.10 -5.69
N ALA A 81 2.54 -6.09 -5.24
CA ALA A 81 2.93 -6.74 -4.00
C ALA A 81 2.24 -6.09 -2.78
N LEU A 82 2.22 -4.76 -2.70
CA LEU A 82 1.50 -4.04 -1.64
C LEU A 82 -0.01 -4.32 -1.70
N HIS A 83 -0.61 -4.28 -2.89
CA HIS A 83 -2.01 -4.64 -3.08
C HIS A 83 -2.33 -6.05 -2.57
N ASN A 84 -1.51 -7.05 -2.89
CA ASN A 84 -1.73 -8.41 -2.43
C ASN A 84 -1.50 -8.54 -0.91
N ALA A 85 -0.57 -7.79 -0.32
CA ALA A 85 -0.40 -7.74 1.13
C ALA A 85 -1.66 -7.20 1.82
N LEU A 86 -2.26 -6.15 1.27
CA LEU A 86 -3.55 -5.62 1.75
C LEU A 86 -4.69 -6.62 1.56
N PHE A 87 -4.68 -7.41 0.49
CA PHE A 87 -5.65 -8.49 0.29
C PHE A 87 -5.57 -9.55 1.39
N LEU A 88 -4.37 -9.91 1.87
CA LEU A 88 -4.21 -10.94 2.91
C LEU A 88 -4.87 -10.58 4.26
N VAL A 89 -5.11 -9.29 4.49
CA VAL A 89 -5.84 -8.74 5.66
C VAL A 89 -7.23 -8.20 5.32
N HIS A 90 -7.69 -8.41 4.09
CA HIS A 90 -9.04 -8.07 3.67
C HIS A 90 -10.02 -9.17 4.11
N PRO A 91 -11.29 -8.85 4.45
CA PRO A 91 -12.26 -9.84 4.94
C PRO A 91 -12.54 -10.97 3.96
N ASP A 92 -12.47 -10.67 2.66
CA ASP A 92 -12.62 -11.68 1.61
C ASP A 92 -11.52 -12.75 1.67
N ALA A 93 -10.41 -12.49 2.36
CA ALA A 93 -9.35 -13.46 2.60
C ALA A 93 -9.58 -14.36 3.82
N GLU A 94 -10.49 -14.00 4.72
CA GLU A 94 -10.90 -14.81 5.88
C GLU A 94 -12.18 -15.62 5.62
N GLY A 95 -12.89 -15.34 4.52
CA GLY A 95 -14.11 -16.04 4.18
C GLY A 95 -13.90 -17.55 3.93
N VAL A 96 -14.99 -18.32 4.02
CA VAL A 96 -15.09 -19.77 3.74
C VAL A 96 -14.52 -20.16 2.35
N THR A 97 -14.23 -19.17 1.50
CA THR A 97 -13.80 -19.31 0.12
C THR A 97 -12.28 -19.47 -0.06
N ILE A 98 -11.44 -19.01 0.88
CA ILE A 98 -9.97 -19.11 0.72
C ILE A 98 -9.42 -20.25 1.56
N THR A 99 -8.84 -21.24 0.88
CA THR A 99 -8.10 -22.32 1.55
C THR A 99 -6.71 -21.87 1.97
N GLU A 100 -6.15 -22.49 3.00
CA GLU A 100 -4.78 -22.23 3.45
C GLU A 100 -3.75 -22.37 2.31
N LYS A 101 -3.95 -23.36 1.43
CA LYS A 101 -3.12 -23.54 0.23
C LYS A 101 -3.18 -22.33 -0.72
N LEU A 102 -4.36 -21.75 -0.91
CA LEU A 102 -4.51 -20.55 -1.74
C LEU A 102 -3.89 -19.33 -1.05
N ARG A 103 -4.09 -19.17 0.26
CA ARG A 103 -3.46 -18.11 1.07
C ARG A 103 -1.95 -18.17 0.94
N ARG A 104 -1.36 -19.36 1.10
CA ARG A 104 0.09 -19.57 0.92
C ARG A 104 0.56 -19.21 -0.48
N ARG A 105 -0.19 -19.60 -1.52
CA ARG A 105 0.12 -19.24 -2.91
C ARG A 105 0.12 -17.72 -3.13
N ILE A 106 -0.81 -16.99 -2.50
CA ILE A 106 -0.85 -15.53 -2.56
C ILE A 106 0.39 -14.95 -1.88
N ILE A 107 0.78 -15.45 -0.70
CA ILE A 107 2.01 -15.04 0.00
C ILE A 107 3.23 -15.26 -0.91
N ASP A 108 3.42 -16.47 -1.45
CA ASP A 108 4.58 -16.81 -2.29
C ASP A 108 4.61 -15.94 -3.57
N THR A 109 3.44 -15.66 -4.16
CA THR A 109 3.33 -14.77 -5.31
C THR A 109 3.74 -13.34 -4.94
N THR A 110 3.25 -12.84 -3.81
CA THR A 110 3.51 -11.50 -3.31
C THR A 110 4.99 -11.30 -2.98
N GLN A 111 5.61 -12.28 -2.33
CA GLN A 111 7.05 -12.32 -2.09
C GLN A 111 7.83 -12.29 -3.41
N GLY A 112 7.38 -13.07 -4.40
CA GLY A 112 7.96 -13.06 -5.74
C GLY A 112 7.93 -11.68 -6.39
N LEU A 113 6.79 -10.98 -6.32
CA LEU A 113 6.63 -9.62 -6.84
C LEU A 113 7.49 -8.60 -6.09
N ALA A 114 7.62 -8.76 -4.76
CA ALA A 114 8.47 -7.90 -3.92
C ALA A 114 9.99 -8.16 -4.08
N THR A 115 10.41 -9.22 -4.79
CA THR A 115 11.83 -9.58 -4.96
C THR A 115 12.54 -8.74 -6.03
N GLN A 116 12.19 -7.45 -6.17
CA GLN A 116 12.90 -6.55 -7.06
C GLN A 116 14.37 -6.38 -6.61
N PRO A 117 15.35 -6.26 -7.52
CA PRO A 117 16.74 -6.05 -7.14
C PRO A 117 16.89 -4.80 -6.26
N LEU A 118 17.80 -4.85 -5.28
CA LEU A 118 18.24 -3.64 -4.62
C LEU A 118 18.86 -2.71 -5.66
N THR A 119 18.57 -1.42 -5.54
CA THR A 119 19.06 -0.42 -6.47
C THR A 119 19.77 0.68 -5.70
N ARG A 120 20.94 1.08 -6.21
CA ARG A 120 21.65 2.27 -5.75
C ARG A 120 21.45 3.47 -6.69
N HIS A 121 20.68 3.27 -7.76
CA HIS A 121 20.39 4.32 -8.72
C HIS A 121 19.44 5.34 -8.09
N ARG A 122 19.89 6.58 -7.94
CA ARG A 122 19.16 7.66 -7.24
C ARG A 122 17.70 7.77 -7.68
N THR A 123 17.44 7.85 -8.98
CA THR A 123 16.05 7.94 -9.50
C THR A 123 15.22 6.74 -9.07
N ARG A 124 15.78 5.52 -9.09
CA ARG A 124 15.03 4.31 -8.73
C ARG A 124 14.74 4.23 -7.22
N VAL A 125 15.62 4.78 -6.39
CA VAL A 125 15.39 4.88 -4.95
C VAL A 125 14.22 5.84 -4.68
N LEU A 126 14.23 6.99 -5.34
CA LEU A 126 13.17 7.99 -5.21
C LEU A 126 11.83 7.46 -5.71
N THR A 127 11.81 6.80 -6.88
CA THR A 127 10.58 6.24 -7.47
C THR A 127 9.93 5.19 -6.58
N ARG A 128 10.72 4.33 -5.92
CA ARG A 128 10.24 3.33 -4.96
C ARG A 128 9.76 3.96 -3.66
N HIS A 129 10.47 4.98 -3.17
CA HIS A 129 10.01 5.74 -2.02
C HIS A 129 8.66 6.41 -2.29
N ALA A 130 8.55 7.12 -3.40
CA ALA A 130 7.33 7.80 -3.80
C ALA A 130 6.13 6.85 -3.91
N LEU A 131 6.35 5.61 -4.32
CA LEU A 131 5.30 4.59 -4.39
C LEU A 131 4.84 4.09 -3.01
N LEU A 132 5.76 4.02 -2.04
CA LEU A 132 5.57 3.34 -0.77
C LEU A 132 5.53 4.28 0.45
N HIS A 133 5.61 5.59 0.25
CA HIS A 133 5.76 6.56 1.34
C HIS A 133 4.59 6.54 2.33
N ASN A 134 3.36 6.29 1.86
CA ASN A 134 2.17 6.23 2.70
C ASN A 134 1.97 4.89 3.41
N VAL A 135 2.85 3.90 3.26
CA VAL A 135 2.60 2.53 3.74
C VAL A 135 2.26 2.48 5.24
N PHE A 136 2.89 3.32 6.06
CA PHE A 136 2.65 3.38 7.50
C PHE A 136 1.44 4.23 7.88
N ALA A 137 0.93 5.06 6.96
CA ALA A 137 -0.29 5.83 7.13
C ALA A 137 -1.55 5.06 6.67
N LEU A 138 -1.39 3.82 6.18
CA LEU A 138 -2.51 2.99 5.75
C LEU A 138 -3.38 2.59 6.95
N THR A 139 -4.66 2.93 6.84
CA THR A 139 -5.68 2.56 7.83
C THR A 139 -6.85 1.87 7.14
N ARG A 140 -7.50 0.94 7.84
CA ARG A 140 -8.78 0.33 7.44
C ARG A 140 -9.88 0.83 8.37
N THR A 141 -10.90 1.46 7.80
CA THR A 141 -12.08 1.88 8.56
C THR A 141 -13.06 0.73 8.69
N ASP A 142 -13.26 0.26 9.92
CA ASP A 142 -14.21 -0.77 10.29
C ASP A 142 -15.49 -0.13 10.84
N VAL A 143 -16.64 -0.67 10.44
CA VAL A 143 -17.97 -0.22 10.89
C VAL A 143 -18.64 -1.33 11.66
N GLN A 144 -18.96 -1.07 12.94
CA GLN A 144 -19.80 -1.93 13.75
C GLN A 144 -21.23 -1.37 13.82
N LEU A 145 -22.19 -2.17 13.35
CA LEU A 145 -23.61 -1.90 13.50
C LEU A 145 -24.17 -2.73 14.65
N SER A 146 -24.93 -2.11 15.54
CA SER A 146 -25.70 -2.79 16.58
C SER A 146 -27.15 -2.31 16.57
N TRP A 147 -28.09 -3.22 16.81
CA TRP A 147 -29.53 -2.96 16.89
C TRP A 147 -30.17 -3.93 17.89
N TRP A 148 -31.45 -3.74 18.20
CA TRP A 148 -32.10 -4.46 19.31
C TRP A 148 -32.12 -6.00 19.20
N THR A 149 -31.96 -6.57 17.99
CA THR A 149 -31.91 -8.03 17.76
C THR A 149 -30.53 -8.55 17.37
N GLY A 150 -29.49 -7.72 17.29
CA GLY A 150 -28.19 -8.21 16.83
C GLY A 150 -27.15 -7.16 16.57
N ARG A 151 -26.02 -7.64 16.04
CA ARG A 151 -24.84 -6.85 15.69
C ARG A 151 -24.20 -7.41 14.42
N ALA A 152 -23.62 -6.55 13.61
CA ALA A 152 -22.82 -6.90 12.44
C ALA A 152 -21.58 -6.01 12.37
N ARG A 153 -20.44 -6.59 11.97
CA ARG A 153 -19.18 -5.87 11.77
C ARG A 153 -18.82 -5.93 10.29
N TYR A 154 -18.42 -4.78 9.74
CA TYR A 154 -17.97 -4.60 8.37
C TYR A 154 -16.55 -4.08 8.42
N LEU A 155 -15.60 -4.87 7.96
CA LEU A 155 -14.17 -4.56 8.05
C LEU A 155 -13.72 -3.92 6.73
N GLY A 156 -13.40 -2.63 6.70
CA GLY A 156 -13.05 -1.92 5.46
C GLY A 156 -14.16 -1.88 4.40
N GLN A 157 -15.40 -2.23 4.75
CA GLN A 157 -16.53 -2.31 3.84
C GLN A 157 -17.67 -1.42 4.32
N GLN A 158 -18.38 -0.79 3.38
CA GLN A 158 -19.58 -0.04 3.73
C GLN A 158 -20.72 -0.99 4.09
N PRO A 159 -21.43 -0.75 5.20
CA PRO A 159 -22.59 -1.55 5.56
C PRO A 159 -23.71 -1.41 4.51
N PRO A 160 -24.46 -2.49 4.21
CA PRO A 160 -25.60 -2.43 3.30
C PRO A 160 -26.63 -1.39 3.75
N GLN A 161 -27.01 -0.46 2.87
CA GLN A 161 -27.96 0.62 3.20
C GLN A 161 -29.29 0.11 3.79
N ARG A 162 -29.71 -1.11 3.42
CA ARG A 162 -30.93 -1.75 3.97
C ARG A 162 -30.90 -1.92 5.49
N LEU A 163 -29.72 -2.10 6.10
CA LEU A 163 -29.56 -2.25 7.54
C LEU A 163 -29.57 -0.91 8.26
N LEU A 164 -29.30 0.17 7.54
CA LEU A 164 -29.39 1.54 8.05
C LEU A 164 -30.82 2.10 7.95
N ARG A 165 -31.78 1.37 7.37
CA ARG A 165 -33.19 1.79 7.30
C ARG A 165 -33.86 1.65 8.68
N TRP A 166 -34.77 2.57 8.98
CA TRP A 166 -35.53 2.63 10.24
C TRP A 166 -34.67 2.71 11.51
N ARG A 167 -33.60 3.52 11.48
CA ARG A 167 -32.67 3.71 12.63
C ARG A 167 -33.39 3.96 13.95
N ALA A 168 -34.43 4.80 13.96
CA ALA A 168 -35.19 5.14 15.16
C ALA A 168 -35.99 3.96 15.73
N VAL A 169 -36.65 3.17 14.86
CA VAL A 169 -37.47 2.03 15.28
C VAL A 169 -36.60 0.85 15.72
N ARG A 170 -35.50 0.59 15.00
CA ARG A 170 -34.58 -0.53 15.27
C ARG A 170 -33.47 -0.18 16.26
N ARG A 171 -33.39 1.08 16.71
CA ARG A 171 -32.32 1.63 17.55
C ARG A 171 -30.93 1.26 17.01
N VAL A 172 -30.73 1.47 15.71
CA VAL A 172 -29.46 1.16 15.04
C VAL A 172 -28.40 2.15 15.52
N ARG A 173 -27.33 1.64 16.11
CA ARG A 173 -26.11 2.39 16.45
C ARG A 173 -24.99 1.97 15.50
N GLU A 174 -24.25 2.96 15.06
CA GLU A 174 -23.12 2.82 14.16
C GLU A 174 -21.88 3.36 14.87
N GLU A 175 -20.85 2.52 14.94
CA GLU A 175 -19.58 2.83 15.56
C GLU A 175 -18.48 2.60 14.53
N HIS A 176 -17.58 3.58 14.40
CA HIS A 176 -16.45 3.54 13.46
C HIS A 176 -15.17 3.35 14.25
N SER A 177 -14.32 2.44 13.80
CA SER A 177 -13.00 2.18 14.35
C SER A 177 -11.98 2.09 13.22
N ALA A 178 -10.78 2.61 13.42
CA ALA A 178 -9.70 2.50 12.44
C ALA A 178 -8.67 1.46 12.90
N ALA A 179 -8.40 0.47 12.05
CA ALA A 179 -7.28 -0.45 12.20
C ALA A 179 -6.07 0.14 11.47
N GLY A 180 -4.97 0.35 12.18
CA GLY A 180 -3.74 0.96 11.65
C GLY A 180 -2.75 -0.05 11.05
N TYR A 181 -1.53 0.42 10.78
CA TYR A 181 -0.47 -0.42 10.23
C TYR A 181 -0.14 -1.63 11.10
N ASP A 182 -0.05 -1.45 12.43
CA ASP A 182 0.26 -2.50 13.38
C ASP A 182 -0.74 -3.66 13.35
N GLU A 183 -2.03 -3.35 13.32
CA GLU A 183 -3.11 -4.33 13.25
C GLU A 183 -3.18 -5.01 11.87
N LEU A 184 -2.93 -4.27 10.79
CA LEU A 184 -3.08 -4.76 9.42
C LEU A 184 -1.80 -5.41 8.89
N LEU A 185 -0.75 -4.62 8.76
CA LEU A 185 0.48 -4.97 8.04
C LEU A 185 1.58 -5.50 8.97
N GLY A 186 1.42 -5.31 10.29
CA GLY A 186 2.22 -5.94 11.34
C GLY A 186 1.80 -7.36 11.70
N ALA A 187 0.69 -7.86 11.14
CA ALA A 187 0.19 -9.21 11.43
C ALA A 187 1.22 -10.30 11.04
N PRO A 188 1.35 -11.42 11.80
CA PRO A 188 2.42 -12.41 11.61
C PRO A 188 2.57 -12.98 10.19
N ASP A 189 1.45 -13.15 9.47
CA ASP A 189 1.45 -13.67 8.10
C ASP A 189 1.90 -12.65 7.04
N VAL A 190 1.71 -11.36 7.34
CA VAL A 190 1.89 -10.26 6.39
C VAL A 190 3.19 -9.49 6.65
N ALA A 191 3.62 -9.42 7.92
CA ALA A 191 4.86 -8.76 8.33
C ALA A 191 6.10 -9.24 7.55
N PRO A 192 6.30 -10.53 7.24
CA PRO A 192 7.44 -10.97 6.42
C PRO A 192 7.39 -10.42 4.99
N VAL A 193 6.20 -10.34 4.40
CA VAL A 193 5.99 -9.76 3.07
C VAL A 193 6.30 -8.26 3.10
N MET A 194 5.82 -7.55 4.12
CA MET A 194 6.08 -6.12 4.30
C MET A 194 7.56 -5.83 4.54
N ALA A 195 8.25 -6.66 5.33
CA ALA A 195 9.70 -6.57 5.51
C ALA A 195 10.45 -6.71 4.18
N MET A 196 10.07 -7.68 3.34
CA MET A 196 10.67 -7.85 2.01
C MET A 196 10.41 -6.65 1.09
N LEU A 197 9.19 -6.13 1.10
CA LEU A 197 8.78 -4.98 0.28
C LEU A 197 9.51 -3.71 0.71
N LEU A 198 9.52 -3.41 2.01
CA LEU A 198 10.17 -2.22 2.57
C LEU A 198 11.69 -2.25 2.44
N ARG A 199 12.30 -3.44 2.43
CA ARG A 199 13.71 -3.63 2.09
C ARG A 199 14.04 -3.12 0.67
N ARG A 200 13.06 -2.98 -0.23
CA ARG A 200 13.25 -2.42 -1.58
C ARG A 200 13.14 -0.90 -1.63
N SER A 201 12.64 -0.27 -0.57
CA SER A 201 12.60 1.18 -0.40
C SER A 201 13.28 1.61 0.91
N PRO A 202 14.63 1.52 0.97
CA PRO A 202 15.37 1.94 2.17
C PRO A 202 15.14 3.41 2.52
N LEU A 203 14.83 4.26 1.52
CA LEU A 203 14.51 5.67 1.76
C LEU A 203 13.17 5.83 2.51
N THR A 204 12.14 5.02 2.23
CA THR A 204 10.90 5.01 3.04
C THR A 204 11.21 4.63 4.49
N MET A 205 12.05 3.61 4.72
CA MET A 205 12.42 3.19 6.07
C MET A 205 13.25 4.23 6.84
N LEU A 206 14.00 5.09 6.14
CA LEU A 206 14.77 6.18 6.75
C LEU A 206 13.91 7.43 7.00
N LEU A 207 12.91 7.68 6.17
CA LEU A 207 12.02 8.85 6.25
C LEU A 207 10.70 8.58 6.97
N SER A 208 10.46 7.37 7.45
CA SER A 208 9.22 7.03 8.14
C SER A 208 9.53 5.98 9.19
N SER A 209 9.37 6.35 10.45
CA SER A 209 9.45 5.43 11.57
C SER A 209 8.05 5.04 12.01
N HIS A 210 7.79 3.74 12.14
CA HIS A 210 6.59 3.25 12.81
C HIS A 210 7.01 2.20 13.86
N PRO A 211 6.46 2.19 15.08
CA PRO A 211 6.89 1.25 16.13
C PRO A 211 6.79 -0.22 15.73
N ALA A 212 5.79 -0.56 14.90
CA ALA A 212 5.59 -1.91 14.35
C ALA A 212 6.26 -2.14 12.98
N ALA A 213 7.05 -1.18 12.47
CA ALA A 213 7.77 -1.34 11.22
C ALA A 213 8.84 -2.46 11.33
N PRO A 214 9.18 -3.13 10.22
CA PRO A 214 10.34 -4.02 10.20
C PRO A 214 11.63 -3.26 10.55
N ALA A 215 12.63 -3.96 11.08
CA ALA A 215 13.90 -3.34 11.40
C ALA A 215 14.61 -2.80 10.12
N LEU A 216 15.20 -1.62 10.22
CA LEU A 216 16.02 -1.06 9.15
C LEU A 216 17.30 -1.89 8.96
N HIS A 217 17.51 -2.38 7.74
CA HIS A 217 18.75 -3.05 7.34
C HIS A 217 19.78 -2.02 6.85
N TRP A 218 20.70 -1.61 7.73
CA TRP A 218 21.71 -0.58 7.41
C TRP A 218 22.58 -0.90 6.19
N GLU A 219 22.87 -2.19 5.95
CA GLU A 219 23.61 -2.66 4.77
C GLU A 219 22.95 -2.25 3.44
N ASP A 220 21.62 -2.14 3.44
CA ASP A 220 20.81 -1.78 2.27
C ASP A 220 20.49 -0.28 2.21
N ALA A 221 20.67 0.45 3.31
CA ALA A 221 20.24 1.84 3.44
C ALA A 221 21.38 2.86 3.50
N VAL A 222 22.57 2.46 3.97
CA VAL A 222 23.70 3.40 4.19
C VAL A 222 24.12 4.16 2.93
N PHE A 223 23.92 3.57 1.75
CA PHE A 223 24.26 4.24 0.49
C PHE A 223 23.38 5.47 0.22
N VAL A 224 22.14 5.50 0.73
CA VAL A 224 21.22 6.64 0.59
C VAL A 224 21.82 7.88 1.25
N LEU A 225 22.48 7.70 2.39
CA LEU A 225 23.14 8.78 3.14
C LEU A 225 24.43 9.29 2.49
N ARG A 226 24.88 8.69 1.39
CA ARG A 226 26.00 9.21 0.59
C ARG A 226 25.56 10.29 -0.39
N ASP A 227 24.26 10.36 -0.70
CA ASP A 227 23.69 11.47 -1.45
C ASP A 227 23.41 12.62 -0.47
N ALA A 228 24.09 13.75 -0.65
CA ALA A 228 24.01 14.88 0.29
C ALA A 228 22.59 15.44 0.44
N GLU A 229 21.78 15.38 -0.60
CA GLU A 229 20.41 15.88 -0.59
C GLU A 229 19.49 14.94 0.18
N LEU A 230 19.59 13.63 -0.06
CA LEU A 230 18.82 12.63 0.67
C LEU A 230 19.26 12.53 2.13
N ALA A 231 20.56 12.61 2.40
CA ALA A 231 21.09 12.66 3.76
C ALA A 231 20.52 13.86 4.54
N ARG A 232 20.45 15.04 3.90
CA ARG A 232 19.83 16.23 4.48
C ARG A 232 18.33 16.02 4.73
N ALA A 233 17.60 15.45 3.77
CA ALA A 233 16.18 15.17 3.93
C ALA A 233 15.91 14.21 5.11
N VAL A 234 16.69 13.13 5.21
CA VAL A 234 16.62 12.18 6.33
C VAL A 234 16.96 12.85 7.65
N ALA A 235 18.03 13.64 7.70
CA ALA A 235 18.43 14.36 8.91
C ALA A 235 17.34 15.34 9.38
N TYR A 236 16.75 16.12 8.47
CA TYR A 236 15.67 17.02 8.82
C TYR A 236 14.43 16.28 9.29
N HIS A 237 14.06 15.17 8.64
CA HIS A 237 12.92 14.37 9.08
C HIS A 237 13.15 13.80 10.49
N ALA A 238 14.35 13.28 10.78
CA ALA A 238 14.68 12.71 12.09
C ALA A 238 14.76 13.74 13.24
N ILE A 239 15.06 15.01 12.94
CA ILE A 239 15.20 16.08 13.93
C ILE A 239 13.88 16.85 14.10
N THR A 240 13.01 16.84 13.09
CA THR A 240 11.67 17.42 13.22
C THR A 240 10.87 16.50 14.12
N PRO A 241 10.53 16.90 15.37
CA PRO A 241 9.64 16.08 16.18
C PRO A 241 8.35 15.89 15.39
N GLU A 242 7.86 14.65 15.30
CA GLU A 242 6.48 14.37 14.91
C GLU A 242 5.58 15.16 15.87
N GLY A 243 5.14 16.34 15.42
CA GLY A 243 4.44 17.33 16.20
C GLY A 243 3.02 17.49 15.65
N ASP A 244 2.08 17.13 16.52
CA ASP A 244 0.61 17.23 16.48
C ASP A 244 -0.17 16.16 15.69
#